data_AF-A0AAF0F5W3-F1
#
_entry.id   AF-A0AAF0F5W3-F1
#
_cell.length_a   1.000
_cell.length_b   1.000
_cell.length_c   1.000
_cell.angle_alpha   90.00
_cell.angle_beta   90.00
_cell.angle_gamma   90.00
#
_symmetry.space_group_name_H-M   'P 1'
#
loop_
_entity.id
_entity.type
_entity.pdbx_description
1 polymer ?
#
loop_
_entity_poly.entity_id
_entity_poly.type
_entity_poly.pdbx_seq_one_letter_code
_entity_poly.pdbx_strand_id
1 'polypeptide(L)'
;MDSQSDIVGMGYSGGAIAGGWAASLQSAYAPELNVKGWAIGGTPSNLSATFYGLDAGLFAGFAAAGLAGVVDSYPEANDYVGSVITEEGNKALQFTREQCMGDIILGLRNVNILNQSFVSNTNNFLHADAIQGLLQTLTMGADPKLTPKAPVYMYHSVHDEVIPFAMANRTAKLCNPLWQPDILGAKLTEVFNAVSNLFGTDVGRGDQILKEHIQGGKF
;
A
#
# COMPACT_ATOMS: atom_id res chain seq x y z
N MET A 1 -4.27 23.72 -17.74
CA MET A 1 -5.39 23.38 -16.83
C MET A 1 -5.66 24.60 -15.97
N ASP A 2 -6.93 24.89 -15.68
CA ASP A 2 -7.32 25.96 -14.74
C ASP A 2 -6.83 25.58 -13.34
N SER A 3 -6.14 26.49 -12.65
CA SER A 3 -5.61 26.27 -11.30
C SER A 3 -6.70 26.05 -10.25
N GLN A 4 -7.98 26.28 -10.59
CA GLN A 4 -9.11 25.99 -9.72
C GLN A 4 -9.80 24.66 -10.01
N SER A 5 -9.31 23.86 -10.96
CA SER A 5 -9.93 22.57 -11.28
C SER A 5 -9.98 21.67 -10.04
N ASP A 6 -11.17 21.17 -9.71
CA ASP A 6 -11.35 20.24 -8.59
C ASP A 6 -10.65 18.90 -8.89
N ILE A 7 -9.84 18.44 -7.94
CA ILE A 7 -9.07 17.19 -8.06
C ILE A 7 -9.54 16.20 -6.99
N VAL A 8 -9.72 14.94 -7.40
CA VAL A 8 -9.91 13.80 -6.50
C VAL A 8 -8.90 12.73 -6.87
N GLY A 9 -8.18 12.21 -5.88
CA GLY A 9 -7.26 11.09 -6.07
C GLY A 9 -7.90 9.77 -5.64
N MET A 10 -7.58 8.70 -6.35
CA MET A 10 -8.05 7.35 -6.01
C MET A 10 -6.96 6.30 -6.21
N GLY A 11 -6.97 5.25 -5.39
CA GLY A 11 -6.01 4.17 -5.50
C GLY A 11 -6.41 2.94 -4.70
N TYR A 12 -6.04 1.76 -5.19
CA TYR A 12 -6.25 0.49 -4.49
C TYR A 12 -4.94 -0.30 -4.44
N SER A 13 -4.67 -1.00 -3.33
CA SER A 13 -3.47 -1.81 -3.13
C SER A 13 -2.20 -0.99 -3.41
N GLY A 14 -1.36 -1.35 -4.37
CA GLY A 14 -0.18 -0.55 -4.76
C GLY A 14 -0.52 0.89 -5.17
N GLY A 15 -1.68 1.12 -5.79
CA GLY A 15 -2.16 2.47 -6.10
C GLY A 15 -2.54 3.27 -4.85
N ALA A 16 -2.93 2.61 -3.77
CA ALA A 16 -3.19 3.25 -2.48
C ALA A 16 -1.88 3.66 -1.77
N ILE A 17 -0.73 3.02 -2.08
CA ILE A 17 0.58 3.52 -1.67
C ILE A 17 0.82 4.91 -2.28
N ALA A 18 0.71 5.01 -3.60
CA ALA A 18 0.91 6.26 -4.33
C ALA A 18 -0.10 7.33 -3.91
N GLY A 19 -1.40 6.98 -3.85
CA GLY A 19 -2.46 7.88 -3.43
C GLY A 19 -2.30 8.37 -1.98
N GLY A 20 -1.93 7.47 -1.06
CA GLY A 20 -1.70 7.82 0.34
C GLY A 20 -0.52 8.76 0.54
N TRP A 21 0.60 8.52 -0.15
CA TRP A 21 1.76 9.43 -0.10
C TRP A 21 1.48 10.75 -0.80
N ALA A 22 0.77 10.76 -1.94
CA ALA A 22 0.34 11.99 -2.59
C ALA A 22 -0.57 12.83 -1.67
N ALA A 23 -1.54 12.20 -1.00
CA ALA A 23 -2.38 12.86 -0.01
C ALA A 23 -1.58 13.47 1.14
N SER A 24 -0.58 12.73 1.62
CA SER A 24 0.27 13.13 2.75
C SER A 24 1.20 14.29 2.40
N LEU A 25 1.75 14.29 1.18
CA LEU A 25 2.73 15.28 0.72
C LEU A 25 2.09 16.53 0.09
N GLN A 26 0.83 16.47 -0.35
CA GLN A 26 0.19 17.53 -1.14
C GLN A 26 0.38 18.93 -0.52
N SER A 27 0.18 19.06 0.79
CA SER A 27 0.24 20.38 1.43
C SER A 27 1.63 21.02 1.48
N ALA A 28 2.69 20.21 1.39
CA ALA A 28 4.08 20.66 1.41
C ALA A 28 4.70 20.72 0.00
N TYR A 29 4.28 19.83 -0.90
CA TYR A 29 4.89 19.69 -2.23
C TYR A 29 4.12 20.40 -3.34
N ALA A 30 2.78 20.38 -3.31
CA ALA A 30 1.93 20.95 -4.35
C ALA A 30 0.68 21.63 -3.73
N PRO A 31 0.87 22.65 -2.87
CA PRO A 31 -0.21 23.32 -2.14
C PRO A 31 -1.21 24.05 -3.05
N GLU A 32 -0.83 24.35 -4.29
CA GLU A 32 -1.66 25.01 -5.29
C GLU A 32 -2.75 24.10 -5.89
N LEU A 33 -2.63 22.78 -5.74
CA LEU A 33 -3.63 21.84 -6.27
C LEU A 33 -4.92 21.90 -5.44
N ASN A 34 -6.05 22.16 -6.10
CA ASN A 34 -7.38 22.20 -5.48
C ASN A 34 -7.94 20.78 -5.25
N VAL A 35 -7.28 20.02 -4.35
CA VAL A 35 -7.68 18.65 -4.01
C VAL A 35 -8.87 18.64 -3.06
N LYS A 36 -9.97 18.02 -3.51
CA LYS A 36 -11.23 17.89 -2.75
C LYS A 36 -11.30 16.63 -1.91
N GLY A 37 -10.52 15.61 -2.23
CA GLY A 37 -10.42 14.42 -1.39
C GLY A 37 -9.67 13.26 -2.04
N TRP A 38 -9.54 12.19 -1.25
CA TRP A 38 -8.86 10.97 -1.63
C TRP A 38 -9.73 9.75 -1.29
N ALA A 39 -9.76 8.77 -2.18
CA ALA A 39 -10.38 7.47 -1.93
C ALA A 39 -9.34 6.35 -2.12
N ILE A 40 -8.83 5.81 -1.02
CA ILE A 40 -7.75 4.82 -1.04
C ILE A 40 -8.14 3.53 -0.32
N GLY A 41 -7.73 2.39 -0.87
CA GLY A 41 -8.14 1.09 -0.34
C GLY A 41 -7.10 0.00 -0.36
N GLY A 42 -7.22 -0.99 0.54
CA GLY A 42 -6.26 -2.08 0.60
C GLY A 42 -4.84 -1.57 0.86
N THR A 43 -4.72 -0.49 1.64
CA THR A 43 -3.52 0.37 1.69
C THR A 43 -2.35 -0.30 2.42
N PRO A 44 -1.22 -0.54 1.74
CA PRO A 44 0.03 -0.96 2.38
C PRO A 44 0.67 0.22 3.11
N SER A 45 0.18 0.53 4.31
CA SER A 45 0.59 1.74 5.06
C SER A 45 1.91 1.59 5.82
N ASN A 46 2.43 0.36 5.95
CA ASN A 46 3.72 0.06 6.56
C ASN A 46 4.44 -1.01 5.73
N LEU A 47 5.55 -0.64 5.10
CA LEU A 47 6.26 -1.53 4.18
C LEU A 47 6.89 -2.73 4.88
N SER A 48 7.41 -2.57 6.10
CA SER A 48 7.98 -3.68 6.87
C SER A 48 6.92 -4.74 7.21
N ALA A 49 5.77 -4.32 7.73
CA ALA A 49 4.67 -5.21 8.05
C ALA A 49 4.10 -5.88 6.79
N THR A 50 4.04 -5.15 5.68
CA THR A 50 3.63 -5.70 4.38
C THR A 50 4.61 -6.77 3.90
N PHE A 51 5.93 -6.49 3.95
CA PHE A 51 6.97 -7.45 3.61
C PHE A 51 6.85 -8.72 4.45
N TYR A 52 6.80 -8.60 5.79
CA TYR A 52 6.71 -9.75 6.68
C TYR A 52 5.40 -10.55 6.55
N GLY A 53 4.29 -9.88 6.18
CA GLY A 53 3.02 -10.55 5.94
C GLY A 53 2.97 -11.34 4.63
N LEU A 54 3.79 -10.97 3.65
CA LEU A 54 3.83 -11.57 2.32
C LEU A 54 4.92 -12.64 2.17
N ASP A 55 6.02 -12.51 2.91
CA ASP A 55 7.16 -13.41 2.81
C ASP A 55 6.77 -14.89 3.04
N ALA A 56 7.41 -15.80 2.31
CA ALA A 56 7.10 -17.23 2.27
C ALA A 56 5.65 -17.61 1.85
N GLY A 57 4.80 -16.64 1.51
CA GLY A 57 3.42 -16.84 1.09
C GLY A 57 3.22 -16.85 -0.43
N LEU A 58 1.97 -17.04 -0.85
CA LEU A 58 1.58 -17.08 -2.27
C LEU A 58 1.96 -15.79 -3.02
N PHE A 59 1.97 -14.67 -2.30
CA PHE A 59 2.22 -13.33 -2.83
C PHE A 59 3.62 -12.79 -2.48
N ALA A 60 4.57 -13.66 -2.09
CA ALA A 60 5.94 -13.27 -1.71
C ALA A 60 6.69 -12.48 -2.80
N GLY A 61 6.30 -12.61 -4.07
CA GLY A 61 6.82 -11.76 -5.16
C GLY A 61 6.61 -10.27 -4.92
N PHE A 62 5.52 -9.86 -4.24
CA PHE A 62 5.32 -8.46 -3.86
C PHE A 62 6.28 -8.01 -2.75
N ALA A 63 6.68 -8.90 -1.83
CA ALA A 63 7.71 -8.59 -0.84
C ALA A 63 9.07 -8.35 -1.53
N ALA A 64 9.42 -9.20 -2.50
CA ALA A 64 10.63 -9.03 -3.30
C ALA A 64 10.60 -7.73 -4.12
N ALA A 65 9.48 -7.42 -4.77
CA ALA A 65 9.34 -6.21 -5.58
C ALA A 65 9.39 -4.93 -4.72
N GLY A 66 8.74 -4.95 -3.55
CA GLY A 66 8.83 -3.86 -2.58
C GLY A 66 10.26 -3.65 -2.07
N LEU A 67 10.96 -4.73 -1.76
CA LEU A 67 12.37 -4.69 -1.35
C LEU A 67 13.26 -4.12 -2.47
N ALA A 68 13.10 -4.58 -3.72
CA ALA A 68 13.82 -4.04 -4.86
C ALA A 68 13.58 -2.53 -5.03
N GLY A 69 12.32 -2.08 -4.93
CA GLY A 69 11.97 -0.66 -5.03
C GLY A 69 12.64 0.20 -3.96
N VAL A 70 12.72 -0.27 -2.72
CA VAL A 70 13.42 0.44 -1.63
C VAL A 70 14.93 0.46 -1.87
N VAL A 71 15.51 -0.69 -2.26
CA VAL A 71 16.94 -0.83 -2.59
C VAL A 71 17.35 0.09 -3.74
N ASP A 72 16.48 0.27 -4.74
CA ASP A 72 16.76 1.09 -5.91
C ASP A 72 16.55 2.59 -5.64
N SER A 73 15.76 2.93 -4.61
CA SER A 73 15.44 4.33 -4.27
C SER A 73 16.37 4.92 -3.20
N TYR A 74 16.97 4.09 -2.35
CA TYR A 74 17.72 4.54 -1.17
C TYR A 74 19.12 3.90 -1.11
N PRO A 75 20.21 4.69 -1.24
CA PRO A 75 21.57 4.16 -1.20
C PRO A 75 21.90 3.38 0.08
N GLU A 76 21.43 3.85 1.25
CA GLU A 76 21.64 3.14 2.52
C GLU A 76 20.97 1.75 2.56
N ALA A 77 19.80 1.61 1.91
CA ALA A 77 19.16 0.31 1.74
C ALA A 77 19.94 -0.57 0.74
N ASN A 78 20.45 0.03 -0.34
CA ASN A 78 21.29 -0.67 -1.30
C ASN A 78 22.56 -1.24 -0.65
N ASP A 79 23.28 -0.42 0.11
CA ASP A 79 24.52 -0.79 0.79
C ASP A 79 24.27 -1.92 1.80
N TYR A 80 23.24 -1.77 2.64
CA TYR A 80 22.90 -2.79 3.62
C TYR A 80 22.45 -4.10 2.96
N VAL A 81 21.47 -4.06 2.07
CA VAL A 81 20.95 -5.27 1.42
C VAL A 81 22.05 -5.94 0.60
N GLY A 82 22.85 -5.18 -0.14
CA GLY A 82 24.00 -5.68 -0.89
C GLY A 82 25.03 -6.40 0.00
N SER A 83 25.18 -5.98 1.26
CA SER A 83 26.09 -6.64 2.21
C SER A 83 25.59 -7.98 2.75
N VAL A 84 24.26 -8.24 2.71
CA VAL A 84 23.65 -9.43 3.32
C VAL A 84 22.94 -10.34 2.32
N ILE A 85 22.59 -9.87 1.14
CA ILE A 85 21.86 -10.62 0.12
C ILE A 85 22.76 -11.66 -0.55
N THR A 86 22.21 -12.84 -0.84
CA THR A 86 22.91 -13.89 -1.56
C THR A 86 22.74 -13.72 -3.08
N GLU A 87 23.38 -14.59 -3.86
CA GLU A 87 23.15 -14.66 -5.30
C GLU A 87 21.69 -14.99 -5.66
N GLU A 88 21.05 -15.90 -4.92
CA GLU A 88 19.64 -16.27 -5.14
C GLU A 88 18.70 -15.11 -4.80
N GLY A 89 18.92 -14.44 -3.67
CA GLY A 89 18.14 -13.26 -3.30
C GLY A 89 18.30 -12.15 -4.35
N ASN A 90 19.52 -11.91 -4.82
CA ASN A 90 19.76 -10.90 -5.85
C ASN A 90 19.13 -11.26 -7.20
N LYS A 91 19.11 -12.55 -7.59
CA LYS A 91 18.36 -13.02 -8.76
C LYS A 91 16.87 -12.74 -8.64
N ALA A 92 16.29 -12.95 -7.46
CA ALA A 92 14.88 -12.62 -7.22
C ALA A 92 14.62 -11.11 -7.35
N LEU A 93 15.47 -10.25 -6.77
CA LEU A 93 15.32 -8.80 -6.95
C LEU A 93 15.46 -8.40 -8.42
N GLN A 94 16.45 -8.94 -9.14
CA GLN A 94 16.63 -8.66 -10.55
C GLN A 94 15.43 -9.10 -11.39
N PHE A 95 14.85 -10.26 -11.09
CA PHE A 95 13.63 -10.73 -11.74
C PHE A 95 12.49 -9.70 -11.58
N THR A 96 12.32 -9.09 -10.41
CA THR A 96 11.28 -8.05 -10.22
C THR A 96 11.52 -6.78 -11.02
N ARG A 97 12.76 -6.45 -11.37
CA ARG A 97 13.09 -5.27 -12.20
C ARG A 97 12.81 -5.49 -13.68
N GLU A 98 12.83 -6.75 -14.12
CA GLU A 98 12.70 -7.13 -15.53
C GLU A 98 11.28 -7.57 -15.90
N GLN A 99 10.44 -7.87 -14.92
CA GLN A 99 9.14 -8.50 -15.13
C GLN A 99 7.98 -7.64 -14.64
N CYS A 100 6.81 -7.84 -15.26
CA CYS A 100 5.57 -7.20 -14.82
C CYS A 100 4.90 -7.98 -13.69
N MET A 101 3.91 -7.36 -13.05
CA MET A 101 3.22 -7.89 -11.86
C MET A 101 2.77 -9.35 -11.97
N GLY A 102 2.19 -9.75 -13.10
CA GLY A 102 1.70 -11.13 -13.28
C GLY A 102 2.83 -12.16 -13.20
N ASP A 103 3.93 -11.89 -13.89
CA ASP A 103 5.11 -12.76 -13.90
C ASP A 103 5.83 -12.75 -12.55
N ILE A 104 5.87 -11.62 -11.85
CA ILE A 104 6.40 -11.52 -10.48
C ILE A 104 5.64 -12.45 -9.53
N ILE A 105 4.30 -12.40 -9.56
CA ILE A 105 3.47 -13.24 -8.68
C ILE A 105 3.69 -14.72 -8.99
N LEU A 106 3.71 -15.10 -10.27
CA LEU A 106 3.87 -16.50 -10.66
C LEU A 106 5.29 -17.03 -10.43
N GLY A 107 6.30 -16.24 -10.78
CA GLY A 107 7.72 -16.61 -10.73
C GLY A 107 8.32 -16.60 -9.34
N LEU A 108 7.78 -15.77 -8.43
CA LEU A 108 8.27 -15.64 -7.04
C LEU A 108 7.21 -16.03 -6.00
N ARG A 109 6.24 -16.87 -6.37
CA ARG A 109 5.31 -17.47 -5.39
C ARG A 109 6.07 -18.30 -4.35
N ASN A 110 5.68 -18.17 -3.08
CA ASN A 110 6.22 -18.94 -1.96
C ASN A 110 7.74 -18.82 -1.75
N VAL A 111 8.42 -17.85 -2.37
CA VAL A 111 9.82 -17.58 -2.03
C VAL A 111 9.90 -17.12 -0.59
N ASN A 112 10.95 -17.53 0.10
CA ASN A 112 11.20 -17.16 1.49
C ASN A 112 12.45 -16.28 1.52
N ILE A 113 12.24 -14.97 1.44
CA ILE A 113 13.29 -13.96 1.41
C ILE A 113 14.07 -13.98 2.74
N LEU A 114 13.42 -14.33 3.85
CA LEU A 114 14.06 -14.49 5.15
C LEU A 114 14.68 -15.89 5.35
N ASN A 115 14.89 -16.65 4.27
CA ASN A 115 15.71 -17.85 4.30
C ASN A 115 17.20 -17.50 4.14
N GLN A 116 18.09 -18.31 4.72
CA GLN A 116 19.54 -18.17 4.55
C GLN A 116 19.98 -18.28 3.09
N SER A 117 19.18 -18.93 2.23
CA SER A 117 19.44 -19.00 0.80
C SER A 117 19.23 -17.65 0.10
N PHE A 118 18.45 -16.72 0.66
CA PHE A 118 18.17 -15.38 0.11
C PHE A 118 18.96 -14.26 0.80
N VAL A 119 19.05 -14.30 2.14
CA VAL A 119 19.78 -13.30 2.95
C VAL A 119 20.51 -13.96 4.11
N SER A 120 21.70 -13.47 4.44
CA SER A 120 22.51 -13.98 5.55
C SER A 120 22.02 -13.53 6.94
N ASN A 121 21.34 -12.38 7.03
CA ASN A 121 20.79 -11.83 8.28
C ASN A 121 19.27 -12.02 8.37
N THR A 122 18.82 -13.25 8.58
CA THR A 122 17.39 -13.61 8.50
C THR A 122 16.54 -13.05 9.64
N ASN A 123 17.08 -12.96 10.86
CA ASN A 123 16.29 -12.61 12.05
C ASN A 123 16.01 -11.11 12.20
N ASN A 124 16.90 -10.25 11.69
CA ASN A 124 16.81 -8.80 11.86
C ASN A 124 16.89 -8.06 10.53
N PHE A 125 16.52 -8.69 9.43
CA PHE A 125 16.73 -8.14 8.09
C PHE A 125 16.19 -6.71 7.93
N LEU A 126 14.90 -6.47 8.21
CA LEU A 126 14.30 -5.12 8.14
C LEU A 126 14.43 -4.32 9.44
N HIS A 127 15.05 -4.88 10.47
CA HIS A 127 15.28 -4.24 11.78
C HIS A 127 16.75 -3.87 11.99
N ALA A 128 17.60 -4.01 10.97
CA ALA A 128 18.98 -3.63 11.06
C ALA A 128 19.13 -2.12 11.26
N ASP A 129 20.08 -1.72 12.10
CA ASP A 129 20.34 -0.32 12.44
C ASP A 129 20.56 0.55 11.20
N ALA A 130 21.15 -0.03 10.15
CA ALA A 130 21.42 0.63 8.87
C ALA A 130 20.17 1.10 8.12
N ILE A 131 19.01 0.45 8.30
CA ILE A 131 17.81 0.72 7.49
C ILE A 131 16.52 0.89 8.29
N GLN A 132 16.51 0.58 9.60
CA GLN A 132 15.28 0.68 10.40
C GLN A 132 14.73 2.10 10.45
N GLY A 133 15.61 3.12 10.50
CA GLY A 133 15.22 4.52 10.50
C GLY A 133 14.55 4.92 9.20
N LEU A 134 15.15 4.53 8.06
CA LEU A 134 14.56 4.69 6.75
C LEU A 134 13.18 4.06 6.65
N LEU A 135 13.02 2.79 7.04
CA LEU A 135 11.74 2.09 6.95
C LEU A 135 10.64 2.72 7.84
N GLN A 136 11.03 3.34 8.96
CA GLN A 136 10.10 4.16 9.74
C GLN A 136 9.62 5.38 8.97
N THR A 137 10.49 6.06 8.21
CA THR A 137 10.07 7.17 7.32
C THR A 137 9.13 6.72 6.20
N LEU A 138 9.20 5.44 5.80
CA LEU A 138 8.33 4.84 4.79
C LEU A 138 7.01 4.28 5.37
N THR A 139 6.68 4.63 6.62
CA THR A 139 5.41 4.28 7.25
C THR A 139 4.44 5.46 7.21
N MET A 140 3.30 5.27 6.54
CA MET A 140 2.25 6.29 6.47
C MET A 140 1.65 6.57 7.84
N GLY A 141 1.50 7.86 8.16
CA GLY A 141 1.01 8.33 9.45
C GLY A 141 2.06 8.32 10.57
N ALA A 142 3.33 7.99 10.28
CA ALA A 142 4.41 8.09 11.25
C ALA A 142 4.81 9.55 11.55
N ASP A 143 4.76 10.43 10.53
CA ASP A 143 4.97 11.87 10.72
C ASP A 143 3.63 12.63 10.74
N PRO A 144 3.22 13.21 11.89
CA PRO A 144 1.97 13.96 11.97
C PRO A 144 1.95 15.20 11.08
N LYS A 145 3.11 15.74 10.68
CA LYS A 145 3.19 16.89 9.74
C LYS A 145 2.73 16.52 8.34
N LEU A 146 2.73 15.24 8.00
CA LEU A 146 2.29 14.70 6.71
C LEU A 146 0.82 14.24 6.76
N THR A 147 0.05 14.67 7.74
CA THR A 147 -1.40 14.39 7.77
C THR A 147 -2.09 15.12 6.61
N PRO A 148 -2.86 14.41 5.75
CA PRO A 148 -3.57 15.04 4.64
C PRO A 148 -4.52 16.14 5.12
N LYS A 149 -4.55 17.28 4.41
CA LYS A 149 -5.50 18.37 4.69
C LYS A 149 -6.86 18.16 4.03
N ALA A 150 -6.87 17.57 2.83
CA ALA A 150 -8.10 17.19 2.16
C ALA A 150 -8.68 15.90 2.79
N PRO A 151 -10.01 15.71 2.81
CA PRO A 151 -10.64 14.50 3.33
C PRO A 151 -10.10 13.22 2.67
N VAL A 152 -9.91 12.18 3.47
CA VAL A 152 -9.47 10.85 3.00
C VAL A 152 -10.51 9.81 3.40
N TYR A 153 -11.06 9.13 2.40
CA TYR A 153 -11.81 7.90 2.59
C TYR A 153 -10.88 6.71 2.41
N MET A 154 -10.55 6.07 3.52
CA MET A 154 -9.69 4.89 3.57
C MET A 154 -10.51 3.65 3.91
N TYR A 155 -10.43 2.62 3.07
CA TYR A 155 -11.19 1.37 3.23
C TYR A 155 -10.30 0.14 3.13
N HIS A 156 -10.66 -0.96 3.81
CA HIS A 156 -9.82 -2.16 3.84
C HIS A 156 -10.65 -3.39 4.23
N SER A 157 -10.35 -4.54 3.65
CA SER A 157 -10.98 -5.81 4.07
C SER A 157 -10.41 -6.25 5.43
N VAL A 158 -11.27 -6.65 6.37
CA VAL A 158 -10.82 -7.17 7.67
C VAL A 158 -10.09 -8.51 7.51
N HIS A 159 -10.37 -9.23 6.42
CA HIS A 159 -9.81 -10.55 6.11
C HIS A 159 -8.87 -10.52 4.89
N ASP A 160 -8.26 -9.37 4.61
CA ASP A 160 -7.30 -9.21 3.51
C ASP A 160 -6.11 -10.17 3.68
N GLU A 161 -5.89 -11.04 2.70
CA GLU A 161 -4.85 -12.05 2.66
C GLU A 161 -3.52 -11.55 2.07
N VAL A 162 -3.48 -10.32 1.57
CA VAL A 162 -2.31 -9.72 0.92
C VAL A 162 -1.75 -8.59 1.79
N ILE A 163 -2.59 -7.66 2.22
CA ILE A 163 -2.16 -6.44 2.93
C ILE A 163 -2.70 -6.43 4.37
N PRO A 164 -1.82 -6.38 5.40
CA PRO A 164 -2.24 -6.45 6.79
C PRO A 164 -3.22 -5.33 7.22
N PHE A 165 -4.47 -5.70 7.50
CA PHE A 165 -5.53 -4.79 7.96
C PHE A 165 -5.14 -3.95 9.18
N ALA A 166 -4.42 -4.55 10.14
CA ALA A 166 -4.09 -3.89 11.40
C ALA A 166 -3.30 -2.59 11.21
N MET A 167 -2.37 -2.56 10.25
CA MET A 167 -1.56 -1.38 9.95
C MET A 167 -2.37 -0.31 9.23
N ALA A 168 -3.21 -0.71 8.27
CA ALA A 168 -4.13 0.19 7.60
C ALA A 168 -5.11 0.85 8.58
N ASN A 169 -5.71 0.07 9.48
CA ASN A 169 -6.62 0.57 10.52
C ASN A 169 -5.94 1.55 11.48
N ARG A 170 -4.69 1.28 11.87
CA ARG A 170 -3.91 2.20 12.70
C ARG A 170 -3.67 3.52 11.99
N THR A 171 -3.22 3.49 10.73
CA THR A 171 -3.01 4.71 9.92
C THR A 171 -4.30 5.50 9.75
N ALA A 172 -5.42 4.81 9.45
CA ALA A 172 -6.72 5.44 9.30
C ALA A 172 -7.15 6.22 10.56
N LYS A 173 -6.89 5.70 11.77
CA LYS A 173 -7.20 6.40 13.02
C LYS A 173 -6.37 7.65 13.27
N LEU A 174 -5.15 7.72 12.71
CA LEU A 174 -4.26 8.87 12.83
C LEU A 174 -4.63 9.98 11.84
N CYS A 175 -5.05 9.61 10.64
CA CYS A 175 -5.40 10.55 9.59
C CYS A 175 -6.83 11.10 9.70
N ASN A 176 -7.60 10.74 10.74
CA ASN A 176 -9.05 10.86 10.67
C ASN A 176 -9.77 11.32 11.96
N PRO A 177 -10.02 12.64 12.11
CA PRO A 177 -11.17 13.12 12.87
C PRO A 177 -12.47 13.16 12.04
N LEU A 178 -12.46 12.81 10.74
CA LEU A 178 -13.58 12.97 9.80
C LEU A 178 -14.06 11.64 9.20
N TRP A 179 -14.02 10.55 9.97
CA TRP A 179 -14.61 9.28 9.55
C TRP A 179 -16.13 9.45 9.57
N GLN A 180 -16.66 10.00 8.47
CA GLN A 180 -18.07 10.02 8.17
C GLN A 180 -18.28 9.07 6.98
N PRO A 181 -18.65 7.80 7.25
CA PRO A 181 -18.92 6.81 6.21
C PRO A 181 -19.99 7.24 5.18
N ASP A 182 -20.70 8.34 5.45
CA ASP A 182 -21.91 8.77 4.76
C ASP A 182 -21.65 9.52 3.44
N ILE A 183 -20.47 10.13 3.26
CA ILE A 183 -20.23 11.10 2.17
C ILE A 183 -19.85 10.42 0.84
N LEU A 184 -19.42 9.16 0.85
CA LEU A 184 -18.83 8.51 -0.33
C LEU A 184 -19.53 7.23 -0.80
N GLY A 185 -20.65 6.84 -0.18
CA GLY A 185 -21.32 5.55 -0.43
C GLY A 185 -21.87 5.33 -1.84
N ALA A 186 -22.11 6.37 -2.64
CA ALA A 186 -22.77 6.23 -3.95
C ALA A 186 -21.83 6.18 -5.17
N LYS A 187 -20.59 6.66 -5.06
CA LYS A 187 -19.63 6.72 -6.19
C LYS A 187 -18.54 5.63 -6.15
N LEU A 188 -18.31 5.04 -4.98
CA LEU A 188 -17.32 3.98 -4.81
C LEU A 188 -17.73 2.66 -5.46
N THR A 189 -19.04 2.38 -5.56
CA THR A 189 -19.54 1.13 -6.16
C THR A 189 -19.07 0.96 -7.61
N GLU A 190 -19.00 2.03 -8.40
CA GLU A 190 -18.48 1.98 -9.78
C GLU A 190 -16.97 1.74 -9.84
N VAL A 191 -16.21 2.36 -8.91
CA VAL A 191 -14.76 2.19 -8.79
C VAL A 191 -14.39 0.78 -8.36
N PHE A 192 -15.11 0.23 -7.38
CA PHE A 192 -14.95 -1.16 -6.95
C PHE A 192 -15.32 -2.15 -8.04
N ASN A 193 -16.38 -1.91 -8.81
CA ASN A 193 -16.75 -2.75 -9.95
C ASN A 193 -15.67 -2.72 -11.04
N ALA A 194 -15.02 -1.59 -11.28
CA ALA A 194 -13.92 -1.47 -12.24
C ALA A 194 -12.66 -2.24 -11.82
N VAL A 195 -12.31 -2.21 -10.53
CA VAL A 195 -11.17 -2.96 -9.98
C VAL A 195 -11.49 -4.46 -9.90
N SER A 196 -12.70 -4.83 -9.52
CA SER A 196 -13.10 -6.23 -9.37
C SER A 196 -13.25 -6.94 -10.74
N ASN A 197 -13.63 -6.21 -11.79
CA ASN A 197 -13.60 -6.69 -13.18
C ASN A 197 -12.17 -6.94 -13.70
N LEU A 198 -11.16 -6.25 -13.17
CA LEU A 198 -9.75 -6.48 -13.52
C LEU A 198 -9.22 -7.81 -12.94
N PHE A 199 -9.81 -8.29 -11.83
CA PHE A 199 -9.43 -9.52 -11.13
C PHE A 199 -10.45 -10.67 -11.27
N GLY A 200 -11.50 -10.49 -12.08
CA GLY A 200 -12.48 -11.55 -12.37
C GLY A 200 -13.42 -11.91 -11.21
N THR A 201 -13.57 -11.03 -10.21
CA THR A 201 -14.51 -11.21 -9.10
C THR A 201 -15.69 -10.26 -9.26
N ASP A 202 -16.89 -10.78 -9.52
CA ASP A 202 -18.11 -9.96 -9.48
C ASP A 202 -18.52 -9.71 -8.03
N VAL A 203 -18.72 -8.45 -7.64
CA VAL A 203 -19.57 -8.13 -6.48
C VAL A 203 -21.01 -8.43 -6.90
N GLY A 204 -21.44 -9.65 -6.61
CA GLY A 204 -22.76 -10.15 -6.99
C GLY A 204 -23.90 -9.39 -6.31
N ARG A 205 -25.11 -9.55 -6.85
CA ARG A 205 -26.38 -8.99 -6.36
C ARG A 205 -26.69 -9.19 -4.86
N GLY A 206 -25.91 -9.99 -4.14
CA GLY A 206 -26.12 -10.40 -2.74
C GLY A 206 -25.49 -9.50 -1.67
N ASP A 207 -24.77 -8.43 -2.01
CA ASP A 207 -24.17 -7.54 -0.99
C ASP A 207 -25.22 -6.62 -0.35
N GLN A 208 -26.00 -7.20 0.55
CA GLN A 208 -27.11 -6.58 1.29
C GLN A 208 -26.61 -5.46 2.22
N ILE A 209 -25.41 -5.62 2.80
CA ILE A 209 -24.83 -4.67 3.74
C ILE A 209 -24.55 -3.32 3.05
N LEU A 210 -24.03 -3.34 1.82
CA LEU A 210 -23.82 -2.13 1.01
C LEU A 210 -25.15 -1.49 0.58
N LYS A 211 -26.16 -2.30 0.22
CA LYS A 211 -27.46 -1.80 -0.26
C LYS A 211 -28.31 -1.19 0.85
N GLU A 212 -28.31 -1.77 2.04
CA GLU A 212 -29.08 -1.27 3.19
C GLU A 212 -28.56 0.07 3.70
N HIS A 213 -27.23 0.27 3.68
CA HIS A 213 -26.60 1.51 4.14
C HIS A 213 -26.80 2.68 3.16
N ILE A 214 -27.10 2.40 1.88
CA ILE A 214 -27.39 3.41 0.85
C ILE A 214 -28.86 3.89 0.91
N GLN A 215 -29.81 3.04 1.30
CA GLN A 215 -31.24 3.39 1.28
C GLN A 215 -31.72 4.18 2.51
N GLY A 216 -31.02 4.10 3.64
CA GLY A 216 -31.50 4.63 4.92
C GLY A 216 -31.29 6.14 5.15
N GLY A 217 -30.35 6.78 4.44
CA GLY A 217 -30.09 8.23 4.56
C GLY A 217 -29.87 8.75 5.99
N LYS A 218 -29.52 7.88 6.93
CA LYS A 218 -29.29 8.20 8.34
C LYS A 218 -28.06 7.44 8.83
N PHE A 219 -27.12 8.21 9.37
CA PHE A 219 -26.08 7.77 10.29
C PHE A 219 -26.02 8.80 11.42
#